data_AF-G3UJ58-F1
#
_entry.id   AF-G3UJ58-F1
#
_cell.length_a   1.000
_cell.length_b   1.000
_cell.length_c   1.000
_cell.angle_alpha   90.00
_cell.angle_beta   90.00
_cell.angle_gamma   90.00
#
_symmetry.space_group_name_H-M   'P 1'
#
loop_
_entity.id
_entity.type
_entity.pdbx_description
1 polymer ?
#
loop_
_entity_poly.entity_id
_entity_poly.type
_entity_poly.pdbx_seq_one_letter_code
_entity_poly.pdbx_strand_id
1 'polypeptide(L)'
;NWKRQQKPWKVPQIPYIRVPASASDTSLLKDLTQGQQRYFYSIMRIYSCSPQWEALQTCYLHSLQRQQLLGYITQREALACAAVLRDSANAASAKVARQRAIFPR
;
A
#
# COMPACT_ATOMS: atom_id res chain seq x y z
N ASN A 1 -9.66 44.58 -28.70
CA ASN A 1 -10.32 44.01 -27.51
C ASN A 1 -9.80 42.58 -27.30
N TRP A 2 -8.58 42.43 -26.75
CA TRP A 2 -7.89 41.14 -26.62
C TRP A 2 -8.21 40.52 -25.25
N LYS A 3 -9.39 39.91 -25.13
CA LYS A 3 -9.74 39.16 -23.92
C LYS A 3 -8.87 37.90 -23.87
N ARG A 4 -7.79 37.96 -23.08
CA ARG A 4 -6.97 36.80 -22.71
C ARG A 4 -7.88 35.72 -22.14
N GLN A 5 -8.13 34.68 -22.93
CA GLN A 5 -8.67 33.40 -22.46
C GLN A 5 -7.68 32.86 -21.41
N GLN A 6 -7.96 33.07 -20.13
CA GLN A 6 -7.20 32.44 -19.07
C GLN A 6 -7.52 30.94 -19.14
N LYS A 7 -6.58 30.14 -19.65
CA LYS A 7 -6.62 28.69 -19.50
C LYS A 7 -6.69 28.39 -18.00
N PRO A 8 -7.69 27.62 -17.51
CA PRO A 8 -7.64 27.16 -16.13
C PRO A 8 -6.40 26.30 -16.02
N TRP A 9 -5.46 26.74 -15.19
CA TRP A 9 -4.29 25.94 -14.84
C TRP A 9 -4.82 24.59 -14.36
N LYS A 10 -4.30 23.48 -14.91
CA LYS A 10 -4.58 22.14 -14.39
C LYS A 10 -3.97 22.05 -12.99
N VAL A 11 -4.70 22.56 -11.99
CA VAL A 11 -4.35 22.38 -10.59
C VAL A 11 -4.38 20.88 -10.35
N PRO A 12 -3.28 20.25 -9.89
CA PRO A 12 -3.31 18.85 -9.55
C PRO A 12 -4.41 18.65 -8.49
N GLN A 13 -5.45 17.89 -8.84
CA GLN A 13 -6.45 17.47 -7.86
C GLN A 13 -5.75 16.52 -6.90
N ILE A 14 -5.49 17.00 -5.69
CA ILE A 14 -5.02 16.15 -4.61
C ILE A 14 -6.14 15.17 -4.31
N PRO A 15 -5.93 13.85 -4.47
CA PRO A 15 -6.95 12.87 -4.17
C PRO A 15 -7.38 13.01 -2.72
N TYR A 16 -8.69 13.04 -2.49
CA TYR A 16 -9.22 13.13 -1.15
C TYR A 16 -8.81 11.90 -0.33
N ILE A 17 -8.10 12.14 0.77
CA ILE A 17 -7.58 11.08 1.64
C ILE A 17 -8.70 10.60 2.56
N ARG A 18 -9.12 9.34 2.36
CA ARG A 18 -10.05 8.64 3.25
C ARG A 18 -9.29 7.92 4.34
N VAL A 19 -9.60 8.24 5.60
CA VAL A 19 -9.08 7.53 6.78
C VAL A 19 -10.01 6.34 7.05
N PRO A 20 -9.53 5.08 7.00
CA PRO A 20 -10.34 3.93 7.36
C PRO A 20 -10.73 3.93 8.84
N ALA A 21 -11.90 3.38 9.18
CA ALA A 21 -12.35 3.26 10.57
C ALA A 21 -11.36 2.44 11.44
N SER A 22 -10.73 1.43 10.85
CA SER A 22 -9.68 0.65 11.54
C SER A 22 -8.45 1.48 11.93
N ALA A 23 -8.21 2.62 11.28
CA ALA A 23 -7.12 3.53 11.58
C ALA A 23 -7.57 4.70 12.48
N SER A 24 -8.82 5.17 12.37
CA SER A 24 -9.34 6.27 13.21
C SER A 24 -9.30 5.94 14.70
N ASP A 25 -9.47 4.67 15.05
CA ASP A 25 -9.54 4.20 16.45
C ASP A 25 -8.16 3.83 17.03
N THR A 26 -7.09 4.25 16.37
CA THR A 26 -5.72 4.10 16.89
C THR A 26 -5.42 5.19 17.91
N SER A 27 -4.60 4.90 18.91
CA SER A 27 -4.20 5.88 19.94
C SER A 27 -3.62 7.17 19.36
N LEU A 28 -3.02 7.10 18.16
CA LEU A 28 -2.45 8.23 17.45
C LEU A 28 -3.50 9.14 16.78
N LEU A 29 -4.64 8.58 16.33
CA LEU A 29 -5.66 9.32 15.56
C LEU A 29 -6.96 9.57 16.33
N LYS A 30 -7.14 8.88 17.46
CA LYS A 30 -8.28 9.05 18.36
C LYS A 30 -8.36 10.51 18.84
N ASP A 31 -9.58 11.02 18.98
CA ASP A 31 -9.89 12.35 19.52
C ASP A 31 -9.36 13.54 18.67
N LEU A 32 -8.79 13.27 17.49
CA LEU A 32 -8.41 14.29 16.52
C LEU A 32 -9.58 14.72 15.64
N THR A 33 -9.56 15.98 15.20
CA THR A 33 -10.49 16.45 14.17
C THR A 33 -10.28 15.70 12.86
N GLN A 34 -11.33 15.65 12.03
CA GLN A 34 -11.27 14.95 10.74
C GLN A 34 -10.13 15.46 9.84
N GLY A 35 -9.82 16.76 9.89
CA GLY A 35 -8.69 17.35 9.14
C GLY A 35 -7.33 16.86 9.63
N GLN A 36 -7.14 16.85 10.96
CA GLN A 36 -5.91 16.34 11.59
C GLN A 36 -5.73 14.85 11.32
N GLN A 37 -6.79 14.05 11.42
CA GLN A 37 -6.75 12.62 11.10
C GLN A 37 -6.27 12.39 9.67
N ARG A 38 -6.82 13.11 8.69
CA ARG A 38 -6.39 12.99 7.28
C ARG A 38 -4.93 13.39 7.09
N TYR A 39 -4.48 14.45 7.76
CA TYR A 39 -3.09 14.90 7.69
C TYR A 39 -2.13 13.85 8.24
N PHE A 40 -2.33 13.38 9.48
CA PHE A 40 -1.48 12.36 10.08
C PHE A 40 -1.54 11.03 9.33
N TYR A 41 -2.72 10.58 8.92
CA TYR A 41 -2.87 9.36 8.12
C TYR A 41 -2.13 9.45 6.77
N SER A 42 -2.11 10.63 6.13
CA SER A 42 -1.35 10.83 4.89
C SER A 42 0.15 10.59 5.06
N ILE A 43 0.71 11.06 6.18
CA ILE A 43 2.13 10.86 6.52
C ILE A 43 2.38 9.39 6.85
N MET A 44 1.54 8.79 7.70
CA MET A 44 1.65 7.36 8.02
C MET A 44 1.63 6.48 6.76
N ARG A 45 0.83 6.84 5.76
CA ARG A 45 0.74 6.11 4.48
C ARG A 45 1.98 6.27 3.59
N ILE A 46 2.74 7.36 3.72
CA ILE A 46 4.02 7.52 3.00
C ILE A 46 5.07 6.58 3.58
N TYR A 47 5.07 6.41 4.90
CA TYR A 47 6.00 5.54 5.61
C TYR A 47 5.52 4.09 5.72
N SER A 48 4.28 3.77 5.33
CA SER A 48 3.84 2.39 5.29
C SER A 48 4.49 1.70 4.10
N CYS A 49 5.17 0.58 4.35
CA CYS A 49 5.78 -0.23 3.29
C CYS A 49 4.76 -1.15 2.58
N SER A 50 3.53 -1.24 3.10
CA SER A 50 2.52 -2.19 2.60
C SER A 50 2.17 -1.96 1.12
N PRO A 51 1.87 -0.72 0.66
CA PRO A 51 1.53 -0.50 -0.75
C PRO A 51 2.69 -0.78 -1.70
N GLN A 52 3.92 -0.43 -1.32
CA GLN A 52 5.12 -0.70 -2.13
C GLN A 52 5.41 -2.20 -2.18
N TRP A 53 5.20 -2.90 -1.07
CA TRP A 53 5.34 -4.35 -1.01
C TRP A 53 4.31 -5.07 -1.89
N GLU A 54 3.04 -4.68 -1.84
CA GLU A 54 1.98 -5.23 -2.72
C GLU A 54 2.29 -5.00 -4.21
N ALA A 55 2.80 -3.80 -4.55
CA ALA A 55 3.22 -3.50 -5.90
C ALA A 55 4.39 -4.40 -6.34
N LEU A 56 5.40 -4.57 -5.48
CA LEU A 56 6.54 -5.44 -5.75
C LEU A 56 6.12 -6.91 -5.94
N GLN A 57 5.23 -7.41 -5.08
CA GLN A 57 4.67 -8.76 -5.19
C GLN A 57 3.97 -8.95 -6.54
N THR A 58 3.15 -7.97 -6.95
CA THR A 58 2.44 -8.01 -8.23
C THR A 58 3.41 -8.04 -9.41
N CYS A 59 4.43 -7.16 -9.40
CA CYS A 59 5.46 -7.14 -10.44
C CYS A 59 6.25 -8.45 -10.49
N TYR A 60 6.56 -9.04 -9.34
CA TYR A 60 7.28 -10.30 -9.24
C TYR A 60 6.46 -11.47 -9.81
N LEU A 61 5.18 -11.59 -9.43
CA LEU A 61 4.28 -12.62 -9.97
C LEU A 61 4.13 -12.50 -11.50
N HIS A 62 3.98 -11.27 -12.00
CA HIS A 62 3.92 -11.01 -13.44
C HIS A 62 5.23 -11.43 -14.15
N SER A 63 6.38 -11.14 -13.54
CA SER A 63 7.69 -11.58 -14.04
C SER A 63 7.80 -13.10 -14.08
N LEU A 64 7.40 -13.79 -13.01
CA LEU A 64 7.39 -15.26 -12.94
C LEU A 64 6.52 -15.87 -14.03
N GLN A 65 5.31 -15.36 -14.21
CA GLN A 65 4.41 -15.84 -15.26
C GLN A 65 5.03 -15.68 -16.64
N ARG A 66 5.67 -14.54 -16.90
CA ARG A 66 6.39 -14.29 -18.17
C ARG A 66 7.57 -15.25 -18.35
N GLN A 67 8.38 -15.45 -17.32
CA GLN A 67 9.52 -16.38 -17.37
C GLN A 67 9.07 -17.80 -17.65
N GLN A 68 7.94 -18.21 -17.08
CA GLN A 68 7.35 -19.51 -17.31
C GLN A 68 6.86 -19.68 -18.75
N LEU A 69 6.18 -18.66 -19.30
CA LEU A 69 5.71 -18.66 -20.68
C LEU A 69 6.87 -18.74 -21.69
N LEU A 70 7.99 -18.10 -21.37
CA LEU A 70 9.20 -18.11 -22.20
C LEU A 70 10.04 -19.39 -22.02
N GLY A 71 9.64 -20.30 -21.13
CA GLY A 71 10.34 -21.55 -20.87
C GLY A 71 11.65 -21.40 -20.09
N TYR A 72 11.90 -20.24 -19.49
CA TYR A 72 13.08 -20.04 -18.63
C TYR A 72 12.96 -20.76 -17.30
N ILE A 73 11.73 -20.95 -16.82
CA ILE A 73 11.43 -21.70 -15.61
C ILE A 73 10.28 -22.67 -15.88
N THR A 74 10.27 -23.75 -15.12
CA THR A 74 9.19 -24.73 -15.13
C THR A 74 7.99 -24.22 -14.33
N GLN A 75 6.81 -24.78 -14.60
CA GLN A 75 5.59 -24.54 -13.80
C GLN A 75 5.83 -24.84 -12.31
N ARG A 76 6.59 -25.91 -12.01
CA ARG A 76 6.88 -26.33 -10.63
C ARG A 76 7.72 -25.27 -9.90
N GLU A 77 8.73 -24.72 -10.56
CA GLU A 77 9.57 -23.65 -9.99
C GLU A 77 8.76 -22.37 -9.80
N ALA A 78 7.93 -21.98 -10.77
CA ALA A 78 7.06 -20.81 -10.65
C ALA A 78 6.11 -20.93 -9.44
N LEU A 79 5.51 -22.12 -9.25
CA LEU A 79 4.64 -22.40 -8.10
C LEU A 79 5.40 -22.39 -6.77
N ALA A 80 6.62 -22.94 -6.73
CA ALA A 80 7.46 -22.91 -5.54
C ALA A 80 7.80 -21.48 -5.13
N CYS A 81 8.19 -20.63 -6.09
CA CYS A 81 8.47 -19.22 -5.84
C CYS A 81 7.22 -18.46 -5.35
N ALA A 82 6.05 -18.71 -5.95
CA ALA A 82 4.80 -18.10 -5.51
C ALA A 82 4.38 -18.56 -4.09
N ALA A 83 4.69 -19.80 -3.71
CA ALA A 83 4.46 -20.31 -2.36
C ALA A 83 5.35 -19.58 -1.33
N VAL A 84 6.65 -19.46 -1.60
CA VAL A 84 7.58 -18.72 -0.73
C VAL A 84 7.14 -17.27 -0.54
N LEU A 85 6.71 -16.61 -1.63
CA LEU A 85 6.18 -15.25 -1.56
C LEU A 85 4.98 -15.15 -0.60
N ARG A 86 4.03 -16.09 -0.71
CA ARG A 86 2.83 -16.15 0.13
C ARG A 86 3.18 -16.40 1.60
N ASP A 87 4.07 -17.34 1.86
CA ASP A 87 4.49 -17.67 3.21
C ASP A 87 5.23 -16.50 3.88
N SER A 88 6.07 -15.78 3.12
CA SER A 88 6.73 -14.56 3.61
C SER A 88 5.73 -13.46 3.98
N ALA A 89 4.66 -13.29 3.17
CA ALA A 89 3.61 -12.32 3.43
C ALA A 89 2.81 -12.68 4.70
N ASN A 90 2.49 -13.97 4.87
CA ASN A 90 1.82 -14.49 6.05
C ASN A 90 2.67 -14.27 7.31
N ALA A 91 3.97 -14.58 7.25
CA ALA A 91 4.90 -14.38 8.35
C ALA A 91 5.05 -12.89 8.72
N ALA A 92 5.15 -12.00 7.73
CA ALA A 92 5.19 -10.56 7.95
C ALA A 92 3.91 -10.04 8.61
N SER A 93 2.74 -10.46 8.14
CA SER A 93 1.45 -10.11 8.72
C SER A 93 1.32 -10.59 10.17
N ALA A 94 1.72 -11.84 10.45
CA ALA A 94 1.74 -12.40 11.80
C ALA A 94 2.67 -11.63 12.74
N LYS A 95 3.82 -11.15 12.26
CA LYS A 95 4.75 -10.31 13.04
C LYS A 95 4.13 -8.97 13.42
N VAL A 96 3.43 -8.32 12.48
CA VAL A 96 2.68 -7.08 12.76
C VAL A 96 1.56 -7.32 13.78
N ALA A 97 0.82 -8.42 13.66
CA ALA A 97 -0.21 -8.79 14.62
C ALA A 97 0.36 -9.01 16.02
N ARG A 98 1.51 -9.68 16.15
CA ARG A 98 2.21 -9.87 17.43
C ARG A 98 2.67 -8.55 18.04
N GLN A 99 3.22 -7.62 17.25
CA GLN A 99 3.61 -6.31 17.75
C GLN A 99 2.42 -5.52 18.32
N ARG A 100 1.24 -5.63 17.69
CA ARG A 100 0.00 -5.05 18.22
C ARG A 100 -0.50 -5.73 19.50
N ALA A 101 -0.16 -7.00 19.74
CA ALA A 101 -0.52 -7.73 20.95
C ALA A 101 0.43 -7.46 22.13
N ILE A 102 1.73 -7.22 21.85
CA ILE A 102 2.77 -6.97 22.86
C ILE A 102 2.70 -5.54 23.41
N PHE A 103 2.22 -4.59 22.61
CA PHE A 103 1.83 -3.26 23.08
C PHE A 103 0.30 -3.21 23.20
N PRO A 104 -0.28 -3.75 24.30
CA PRO A 104 -1.70 -3.62 24.53
C PRO A 104 -2.07 -2.13 24.62
N ARG A 105 -3.22 -1.81 24.03
CA ARG A 105 -3.84 -0.49 24.02
C ARG A 105 -3.93 0.15 25.40
#